data_AF-A0A7I7W9S7-F1
#
_entry.id   AF-A0A7I7W9S7-F1
#
_cell.length_a   1.000
_cell.length_b   1.000
_cell.length_c   1.000
_cell.angle_alpha   90.00
_cell.angle_beta   90.00
_cell.angle_gamma   90.00
#
_symmetry.space_group_name_H-M   'P 1'
#
loop_
_entity.id
_entity.type
_entity.pdbx_description
1 polymer ?
#
loop_
_entity_poly.entity_id
_entity_poly.type
_entity_poly.pdbx_seq_one_letter_code
_entity_poly.pdbx_strand_id
1 'polypeptide(L)'
;MTGCIEFRNDDAGYLVWLAAHPEGYVINIARNHNATQARVHHARCRTISGQISVGSTWTGPYVKVCAEHLAELERWAIETVGQPASPCGTCRPAGGAVRSASTKQTERPADGRTYISREIHATRPASGKPTEQAMAARMFEGSFEIHGPAADSPVVEAWADDYIRFERRPAWQEELRNQVRRRCSRLAPSAGQVLHATFCGPKLSNADVENLALYNIDSFKTAGRNGIRFEHCTAVPPAPDGAEYRFGYRYALAPSSGTFTHRQQGRMLASFDWIDLDASVDDTKDHTKLAQVWLALARARDQIEPPEPASAVDMPFAVRVQIRPPDRRQPVWGGLVKGIFDGVISAFQSHTDTAALPEVISRLATMLRIDPAEIEKHLLEQRWAVLGAVPRLVSPYRGGVKWDPADHWCVAGELLPADPGGPRWAIKGELIAVT
;
A
#
# COMPACT_ATOMS: atom_id res chain seq x y z
N MET A 1 -28.87 -27.13 -21.84
CA MET A 1 -28.03 -26.27 -22.69
C MET A 1 -27.55 -25.15 -21.80
N THR A 2 -26.28 -25.16 -21.43
CA THR A 2 -25.66 -24.19 -20.50
C THR A 2 -25.58 -22.83 -21.19
N GLY A 3 -26.21 -21.80 -20.60
CA GLY A 3 -26.22 -20.42 -21.12
C GLY A 3 -24.88 -19.68 -21.00
N CYS A 4 -23.76 -20.41 -20.89
CA CYS A 4 -22.42 -19.86 -20.75
C CYS A 4 -21.64 -19.99 -22.07
N ILE A 5 -20.94 -18.93 -22.46
CA ILE A 5 -20.09 -18.88 -23.66
C ILE A 5 -18.63 -18.68 -23.22
N GLU A 6 -17.73 -19.56 -23.65
CA GLU A 6 -16.29 -19.43 -23.40
C GLU A 6 -15.59 -18.78 -24.61
N PHE A 7 -14.84 -17.71 -24.36
CA PHE A 7 -13.95 -17.09 -25.35
C PHE A 7 -12.48 -17.42 -25.06
N ARG A 8 -11.80 -17.99 -26.05
CA ARG A 8 -10.40 -18.44 -26.01
C ARG A 8 -9.67 -18.01 -27.29
N ASN A 9 -8.61 -17.22 -27.17
CA ASN A 9 -7.96 -16.54 -28.31
C ASN A 9 -8.93 -15.72 -29.19
N ASP A 10 -10.08 -15.32 -28.67
CA ASP A 10 -11.11 -14.58 -29.39
C ASP A 10 -11.46 -13.30 -28.64
N ASP A 11 -10.57 -12.32 -28.72
CA ASP A 11 -10.77 -11.00 -28.13
C ASP A 11 -11.88 -10.23 -28.85
N ALA A 12 -12.02 -10.43 -30.16
CA ALA A 12 -13.04 -9.76 -30.96
C ALA A 12 -14.44 -10.21 -30.54
N GLY A 13 -14.67 -11.53 -30.46
CA GLY A 13 -15.93 -12.09 -29.98
C GLY A 13 -16.22 -11.71 -28.53
N TYR A 14 -15.21 -11.73 -27.66
CA TYR A 14 -15.35 -11.32 -26.27
C TYR A 14 -15.78 -9.84 -26.14
N LEU A 15 -15.15 -8.94 -26.89
CA LEU A 15 -15.49 -7.51 -26.87
C LEU A 15 -16.88 -7.23 -27.45
N VAL A 16 -17.28 -7.94 -28.51
CA VAL A 16 -18.64 -7.87 -29.05
C VAL A 16 -19.65 -8.33 -27.99
N TRP A 17 -19.36 -9.41 -27.27
CA TRP A 17 -20.23 -9.91 -26.21
C TRP A 17 -20.37 -8.89 -25.07
N LEU A 18 -19.28 -8.27 -24.62
CA LEU A 18 -19.31 -7.23 -23.58
C LEU A 18 -20.16 -6.02 -23.99
N ALA A 19 -20.08 -5.61 -25.26
CA ALA A 19 -20.87 -4.50 -25.78
C ALA A 19 -22.37 -4.82 -25.84
N ALA A 20 -22.72 -6.06 -26.16
CA ALA A 20 -24.12 -6.51 -26.24
C ALA A 20 -24.75 -6.82 -24.87
N HIS A 21 -23.95 -7.20 -23.86
CA HIS A 21 -24.43 -7.65 -22.55
C HIS A 21 -23.85 -6.80 -21.40
N PRO A 22 -24.15 -5.50 -21.32
CA PRO A 22 -23.55 -4.61 -20.33
C PRO A 22 -23.94 -4.95 -18.88
N GLU A 23 -25.05 -5.66 -18.66
CA GLU A 23 -25.50 -6.17 -17.35
C GLU A 23 -25.12 -7.65 -17.13
N GLY A 24 -24.36 -8.25 -18.06
CA GLY A 24 -23.93 -9.64 -17.97
C GLY A 24 -22.77 -9.85 -17.00
N TYR A 25 -22.34 -11.10 -16.87
CA TYR A 25 -21.27 -11.51 -15.97
C TYR A 25 -20.18 -12.27 -16.73
N VAL A 26 -18.96 -12.22 -16.20
CA VAL A 26 -17.79 -12.88 -16.78
C VAL A 26 -16.93 -13.52 -15.71
N ILE A 27 -16.63 -14.82 -15.82
CA ILE A 27 -15.51 -15.45 -15.12
C ILE A 27 -14.25 -15.22 -15.94
N ASN A 28 -13.25 -14.57 -15.34
CA ASN A 28 -11.89 -14.56 -15.82
C ASN A 28 -11.10 -15.68 -15.12
N ILE A 29 -10.63 -16.68 -15.87
CA ILE A 29 -9.94 -17.85 -15.31
C ILE A 29 -8.74 -18.24 -16.16
N ALA A 30 -7.70 -18.81 -15.55
CA ALA A 30 -6.52 -19.26 -16.29
C ALA A 30 -6.88 -20.39 -17.27
N ARG A 31 -6.08 -20.55 -18.33
CA ARG A 31 -6.34 -21.52 -19.41
C ARG A 31 -6.55 -22.96 -19.01
N ASN A 32 -5.90 -23.37 -17.92
CA ASN A 32 -5.99 -24.70 -17.34
C ASN A 32 -7.14 -24.82 -16.34
N HIS A 33 -8.06 -23.85 -16.31
CA HIS A 33 -9.18 -23.77 -15.38
C HIS A 33 -8.78 -23.85 -13.91
N ASN A 34 -7.62 -23.28 -13.54
CA ASN A 34 -7.20 -23.20 -12.14
C ASN A 34 -8.18 -22.36 -11.31
N ALA A 35 -8.91 -23.04 -10.42
CA ALA A 35 -9.92 -22.49 -9.54
C ALA A 35 -9.44 -21.29 -8.69
N THR A 36 -8.19 -21.32 -8.22
CA THR A 36 -7.62 -20.26 -7.38
C THR A 36 -7.43 -18.94 -8.14
N GLN A 37 -7.35 -19.02 -9.46
CA GLN A 37 -7.20 -17.87 -10.37
C GLN A 37 -8.53 -17.44 -11.00
N ALA A 38 -9.64 -18.14 -10.72
CA ALA A 38 -10.96 -17.76 -11.20
C ALA A 38 -11.47 -16.52 -10.45
N ARG A 39 -11.95 -15.53 -11.19
CA ARG A 39 -12.62 -14.35 -10.63
C ARG A 39 -13.90 -14.05 -11.40
N VAL A 40 -15.01 -13.83 -10.68
CA VAL A 40 -16.28 -13.40 -11.27
C VAL A 40 -16.33 -11.88 -11.35
N HIS A 41 -16.71 -11.36 -12.51
CA HIS A 41 -16.83 -9.93 -12.80
C HIS A 41 -18.23 -9.61 -13.33
N HIS A 42 -18.66 -8.37 -13.14
CA HIS A 42 -19.72 -7.76 -13.95
C HIS A 42 -19.13 -7.35 -15.31
N ALA A 43 -19.89 -7.40 -16.40
CA ALA A 43 -19.41 -7.10 -17.76
C ALA A 43 -18.82 -5.67 -17.88
N ARG A 44 -19.37 -4.70 -17.15
CA ARG A 44 -18.82 -3.32 -17.04
C ARG A 44 -17.58 -3.19 -16.17
N CYS A 45 -17.04 -4.27 -15.61
CA CYS A 45 -15.88 -4.19 -14.73
C CYS A 45 -14.63 -3.78 -15.53
N ARG A 46 -14.09 -2.59 -15.21
CA ARG A 46 -12.92 -2.01 -15.88
C ARG A 46 -11.68 -2.90 -15.94
N THR A 47 -11.56 -3.90 -15.08
CA THR A 47 -10.41 -4.84 -15.09
C THR A 47 -10.51 -5.88 -16.20
N ILE A 48 -11.69 -6.04 -16.82
CA ILE A 48 -11.95 -6.99 -17.91
C ILE A 48 -12.51 -6.33 -19.17
N SER A 49 -12.88 -5.05 -19.10
CA SER A 49 -13.38 -4.25 -20.23
C SER A 49 -12.58 -2.96 -20.47
N GLY A 50 -11.58 -2.65 -19.64
CA GLY A 50 -10.73 -1.46 -19.75
C GLY A 50 -9.61 -1.62 -20.79
N GLN A 51 -8.73 -0.64 -20.94
CA GLN A 51 -7.71 -0.71 -21.99
C GLN A 51 -6.62 -1.75 -21.65
N ILE A 52 -6.37 -2.71 -22.55
CA ILE A 52 -5.24 -3.64 -22.47
C ILE A 52 -4.01 -3.07 -23.16
N SER A 53 -2.82 -3.38 -22.62
CA SER A 53 -1.54 -2.96 -23.20
C SER A 53 -1.37 -3.47 -24.63
N VAL A 54 -0.72 -2.69 -25.49
CA VAL A 54 -0.45 -3.07 -26.90
C VAL A 54 0.27 -4.42 -26.93
N GLY A 55 -0.29 -5.39 -27.68
CA GLY A 55 0.22 -6.75 -27.78
C GLY A 55 -0.27 -7.73 -26.68
N SER A 56 -1.05 -7.25 -25.70
CA SER A 56 -1.79 -8.11 -24.78
C SER A 56 -3.12 -8.54 -25.38
N THR A 57 -3.65 -9.65 -24.91
CA THR A 57 -4.97 -10.15 -25.29
C THR A 57 -5.81 -10.47 -24.07
N TRP A 58 -7.12 -10.26 -24.17
CA TRP A 58 -8.07 -10.62 -23.12
C TRP A 58 -8.16 -12.11 -22.90
N THR A 59 -8.04 -12.87 -23.99
CA THR A 59 -8.26 -14.33 -24.04
C THR A 59 -6.97 -15.13 -24.31
N GLY A 60 -5.81 -14.48 -24.13
CA GLY A 60 -4.48 -15.09 -24.26
C GLY A 60 -4.14 -15.97 -23.06
N PRO A 61 -3.62 -15.42 -21.94
CA PRO A 61 -3.30 -16.21 -20.75
C PRO A 61 -4.53 -16.68 -19.96
N TYR A 62 -5.71 -16.12 -20.27
CA TYR A 62 -6.98 -16.40 -19.60
C TYR A 62 -8.04 -16.84 -20.60
N VAL A 63 -9.08 -17.50 -20.10
CA VAL A 63 -10.35 -17.74 -20.78
C VAL A 63 -11.43 -16.92 -20.10
N LYS A 64 -12.39 -16.45 -20.91
CA LYS A 64 -13.52 -15.63 -20.45
C LYS A 64 -14.79 -16.44 -20.60
N VAL A 65 -15.40 -16.83 -19.49
CA VAL A 65 -16.70 -17.53 -19.50
C VAL A 65 -17.77 -16.52 -19.18
N CYS A 66 -18.68 -16.28 -20.12
CA CYS A 66 -19.63 -15.19 -20.10
C CYS A 66 -21.06 -15.75 -20.02
N ALA A 67 -21.91 -15.12 -19.22
CA ALA A 67 -23.34 -15.45 -19.14
C ALA A 67 -24.15 -14.20 -18.78
N GLU A 68 -25.44 -14.19 -19.11
CA GLU A 68 -26.33 -13.08 -18.75
C GLU A 68 -26.67 -13.10 -17.26
N HIS A 69 -26.71 -14.29 -16.64
CA HIS A 69 -27.07 -14.43 -15.23
C HIS A 69 -25.92 -15.02 -14.40
N LEU A 70 -25.68 -14.43 -13.22
CA LEU A 70 -24.64 -14.87 -12.29
C LEU A 70 -24.78 -16.35 -11.89
N ALA A 71 -26.01 -16.83 -11.70
CA ALA A 71 -26.30 -18.22 -11.33
C ALA A 71 -25.82 -19.25 -12.38
N GLU A 72 -25.69 -18.84 -13.64
CA GLU A 72 -25.17 -19.70 -14.71
C GLU A 72 -23.64 -19.85 -14.59
N LEU A 73 -22.93 -18.77 -14.25
CA LEU A 73 -21.49 -18.81 -14.00
C LEU A 73 -21.13 -19.55 -12.72
N GLU A 74 -21.94 -19.39 -11.66
CA GLU A 74 -21.76 -20.14 -10.41
C GLU A 74 -21.91 -21.64 -10.64
N ARG A 75 -22.94 -22.05 -11.40
CA ARG A 75 -23.15 -23.44 -11.78
C ARG A 75 -22.02 -23.97 -12.65
N TRP A 76 -21.61 -23.21 -13.66
CA TRP A 76 -20.47 -23.55 -14.49
C TRP A 76 -19.19 -23.74 -13.66
N ALA A 77 -18.93 -22.89 -12.67
CA ALA A 77 -17.76 -23.00 -11.80
C ALA A 77 -17.81 -24.26 -10.92
N ILE A 78 -18.96 -24.59 -10.34
CA ILE A 78 -19.14 -25.81 -9.55
C ILE A 78 -18.95 -27.06 -10.42
N GLU A 79 -19.56 -27.10 -11.61
CA GLU A 79 -19.53 -28.27 -12.51
C GLU A 79 -18.15 -28.47 -13.17
N THR A 80 -17.50 -27.38 -13.58
CA THR A 80 -16.25 -27.45 -14.38
C THR A 80 -15.01 -27.38 -13.51
N VAL A 81 -15.07 -26.67 -12.38
CA VAL A 81 -13.91 -26.30 -11.57
C VAL A 81 -14.01 -26.88 -10.14
N GLY A 82 -15.16 -27.46 -9.77
CA GLY A 82 -15.38 -28.15 -8.50
C GLY A 82 -15.65 -27.22 -7.31
N GLN A 83 -15.63 -25.90 -7.51
CA GLN A 83 -15.87 -24.91 -6.44
C GLN A 83 -16.34 -23.56 -7.01
N PRO A 84 -17.03 -22.72 -6.22
CA PRO A 84 -17.41 -21.37 -6.62
C PRO A 84 -16.20 -20.49 -6.94
N ALA A 85 -16.29 -19.69 -8.01
CA ALA A 85 -15.28 -18.68 -8.31
C ALA A 85 -15.45 -17.45 -7.42
N SER A 86 -14.34 -16.92 -6.88
CA SER A 86 -14.42 -15.74 -6.00
C SER A 86 -14.85 -14.49 -6.76
N PRO A 87 -15.66 -13.60 -6.17
CA PRO A 87 -16.02 -12.34 -6.80
C PRO A 87 -14.79 -11.43 -6.93
N CYS A 88 -14.77 -10.61 -7.98
CA CYS A 88 -13.79 -9.56 -8.15
C CYS A 88 -13.93 -8.53 -7.02
N GLY A 89 -12.84 -8.22 -6.33
CA GLY A 89 -12.81 -7.23 -5.26
C GLY A 89 -13.16 -5.80 -5.72
N THR A 90 -13.05 -5.52 -7.02
CA THR A 90 -13.32 -4.20 -7.62
C THR A 90 -14.81 -4.00 -7.95
N CYS A 91 -15.45 -4.94 -8.65
CA CYS A 91 -16.86 -4.77 -9.03
C CYS A 91 -17.85 -5.49 -8.11
N ARG A 92 -17.38 -6.38 -7.22
CA ARG A 92 -18.18 -7.12 -6.22
C ARG A 92 -19.56 -7.53 -6.76
N PRO A 93 -19.62 -8.36 -7.82
CA PRO A 93 -20.89 -8.83 -8.35
C PRO A 93 -21.58 -9.62 -7.22
N ALA A 94 -22.68 -9.10 -6.70
CA ALA A 94 -23.25 -9.55 -5.44
C ALA A 94 -23.79 -10.98 -5.53
N GLY A 95 -23.38 -11.84 -4.60
CA GLY A 95 -24.19 -12.98 -4.16
C GLY A 95 -25.23 -12.47 -3.17
N GLY A 96 -26.51 -12.52 -3.55
CA GLY A 96 -27.60 -12.03 -2.71
C GLY A 96 -28.94 -12.58 -3.18
N ALA A 97 -29.52 -13.46 -2.38
CA ALA A 97 -30.87 -13.95 -2.52
C ALA A 97 -31.90 -12.81 -2.64
N VAL A 98 -32.85 -13.02 -3.56
CA VAL A 98 -34.23 -12.52 -3.61
C VAL A 98 -34.58 -11.41 -2.59
N ARG A 99 -34.76 -10.19 -3.10
CA ARG A 99 -35.82 -9.31 -2.59
C ARG A 99 -36.77 -8.94 -3.72
N SER A 100 -37.97 -9.44 -3.51
CA SER A 100 -39.20 -9.34 -4.28
C SER A 100 -39.48 -7.96 -4.86
N ALA A 101 -40.08 -7.99 -6.04
CA ALA A 101 -40.65 -6.87 -6.76
C ALA A 101 -41.54 -5.96 -5.89
N SER A 102 -41.45 -4.66 -6.14
CA SER A 102 -42.65 -3.82 -6.12
C SER A 102 -42.56 -2.79 -7.24
N THR A 103 -43.39 -3.04 -8.23
CA THR A 103 -43.76 -2.22 -9.37
C THR A 103 -44.18 -0.82 -8.95
N LYS A 104 -43.76 0.21 -9.69
CA LYS A 104 -44.68 1.24 -10.20
C LYS A 104 -44.00 2.08 -11.28
N GLN A 105 -44.44 1.82 -12.50
CA GLN A 105 -44.43 2.76 -13.62
C GLN A 105 -45.11 4.06 -13.21
N THR A 106 -44.64 5.18 -13.76
CA THR A 106 -45.52 6.23 -14.30
C THR A 106 -44.72 7.14 -15.23
N GLU A 107 -45.43 7.61 -16.24
CA GLU A 107 -44.94 8.13 -17.51
C GLU A 107 -44.51 9.61 -17.46
N ARG A 108 -43.78 9.97 -18.52
CA ARG A 108 -43.49 11.28 -19.15
C ARG A 108 -44.58 12.37 -19.04
N PRO A 109 -44.30 13.69 -19.24
CA PRO A 109 -43.73 14.27 -20.48
C PRO A 109 -42.67 15.40 -20.26
N ALA A 110 -41.67 15.59 -21.12
CA ALA A 110 -41.63 16.30 -22.42
C ALA A 110 -42.00 17.81 -22.37
N ASP A 111 -40.98 18.66 -22.29
CA ASP A 111 -40.89 20.02 -22.86
C ASP A 111 -39.39 20.40 -22.81
N GLY A 112 -38.69 20.87 -23.84
CA GLY A 112 -39.08 21.84 -24.86
C GLY A 112 -38.33 23.15 -24.57
N ARG A 113 -37.09 23.30 -25.05
CA ARG A 113 -36.46 24.60 -25.38
C ARG A 113 -35.09 24.45 -26.05
N THR A 114 -35.07 24.94 -27.29
CA THR A 114 -33.98 25.10 -28.26
C THR A 114 -33.15 26.37 -27.98
N TYR A 115 -32.11 26.58 -28.82
CA TYR A 115 -31.37 27.81 -29.16
C TYR A 115 -30.06 28.07 -28.39
N ILE A 116 -28.89 28.39 -28.98
CA ILE A 116 -28.47 28.76 -30.35
C ILE A 116 -26.95 28.47 -30.48
N SER A 117 -26.52 27.90 -31.60
CA SER A 117 -25.12 27.86 -32.04
C SER A 117 -24.68 29.22 -32.61
N ARG A 118 -23.49 29.71 -32.27
CA ARG A 118 -22.80 30.76 -33.06
C ARG A 118 -21.35 30.35 -33.29
N GLU A 119 -21.09 29.98 -34.55
CA GLU A 119 -19.77 29.94 -35.16
C GLU A 119 -19.26 31.37 -35.34
N ILE A 120 -17.97 31.58 -35.06
CA ILE A 120 -17.20 32.70 -35.62
C ILE A 120 -15.91 32.13 -36.18
N HIS A 121 -15.79 32.22 -37.50
CA HIS A 121 -14.58 31.95 -38.29
C HIS A 121 -13.72 33.22 -38.33
N ALA A 122 -12.46 33.14 -37.94
CA ALA A 122 -11.41 34.10 -38.31
C ALA A 122 -10.04 33.39 -38.40
N THR A 123 -9.28 33.72 -39.44
CA THR A 123 -8.15 32.97 -40.00
C THR A 123 -6.76 33.53 -39.61
N ARG A 124 -5.86 32.62 -39.17
CA ARG A 124 -4.36 32.55 -39.24
C ARG A 124 -3.49 33.55 -38.40
N PRO A 125 -2.20 33.24 -38.07
CA PRO A 125 -1.30 32.19 -38.61
C PRO A 125 -0.66 31.24 -37.58
N ALA A 126 0.08 30.27 -38.12
CA ALA A 126 0.62 29.07 -37.47
C ALA A 126 1.83 29.33 -36.56
N SER A 127 1.71 28.92 -35.29
CA SER A 127 2.82 28.41 -34.48
C SER A 127 2.43 26.98 -34.07
N GLY A 128 3.30 26.02 -34.38
CA GLY A 128 2.98 24.59 -34.22
C GLY A 128 2.78 24.23 -32.75
N LYS A 129 1.53 24.07 -32.32
CA LYS A 129 1.21 23.33 -31.09
C LYS A 129 1.46 21.85 -31.35
N PRO A 130 2.03 21.09 -30.40
CA PRO A 130 2.13 19.65 -30.53
C PRO A 130 0.72 19.07 -30.74
N THR A 131 0.59 18.11 -31.65
CA THR A 131 -0.67 17.47 -31.97
C THR A 131 -1.24 16.75 -30.75
N GLU A 132 -2.56 16.63 -30.69
CA GLU A 132 -3.31 15.87 -29.68
C GLU A 132 -2.82 14.40 -29.58
N GLN A 133 -2.32 13.85 -30.69
CA GLN A 133 -1.62 12.56 -30.74
C GLN A 133 -0.24 12.55 -30.07
N ALA A 134 0.52 13.65 -30.10
CA ALA A 134 1.79 13.78 -29.37
C ALA A 134 1.56 14.01 -27.87
N MET A 135 0.48 14.70 -27.50
CA MET A 135 0.03 14.82 -26.10
C MET A 135 -0.52 13.48 -25.58
N ALA A 136 -1.30 12.75 -26.39
CA ALA A 136 -1.77 11.42 -26.06
C ALA A 136 -0.61 10.40 -26.01
N ALA A 137 0.38 10.49 -26.90
CA ALA A 137 1.58 9.65 -26.85
C ALA A 137 2.41 9.89 -25.57
N ARG A 138 2.47 11.15 -25.09
CA ARG A 138 3.01 11.49 -23.76
C ARG A 138 2.22 10.86 -22.60
N MET A 139 0.93 10.58 -22.77
CA MET A 139 0.11 9.92 -21.74
C MET A 139 0.31 8.40 -21.65
N PHE A 140 0.98 7.77 -22.62
CA PHE A 140 1.16 6.31 -22.66
C PHE A 140 2.51 5.80 -22.16
N GLU A 141 3.51 6.68 -22.04
CA GLU A 141 4.76 6.44 -21.31
C GLU A 141 4.83 7.45 -20.17
N GLY A 142 4.49 7.03 -18.95
CA GLY A 142 4.50 7.92 -17.79
C GLY A 142 5.83 8.68 -17.69
N SER A 143 5.73 9.96 -17.33
CA SER A 143 6.85 10.88 -17.29
C SER A 143 7.30 11.15 -15.86
N PHE A 144 8.55 11.58 -15.74
CA PHE A 144 9.11 12.01 -14.47
C PHE A 144 10.16 13.10 -14.70
N GLU A 145 10.37 13.91 -13.67
CA GLU A 145 11.47 14.86 -13.58
C GLU A 145 12.26 14.59 -12.29
N ILE A 146 13.58 14.78 -12.29
CA ILE A 146 14.40 14.56 -11.09
C ILE A 146 15.63 15.49 -11.03
N HIS A 147 15.81 16.13 -9.87
CA HIS A 147 16.82 17.15 -9.59
C HIS A 147 17.70 16.78 -8.40
N GLY A 148 18.90 17.37 -8.36
CA GLY A 148 19.88 17.24 -7.27
C GLY A 148 20.54 15.85 -7.04
N PRO A 149 21.35 15.71 -5.97
CA PRO A 149 21.92 16.82 -5.20
C PRO A 149 22.80 17.73 -6.07
N ALA A 150 22.76 19.02 -5.77
CA ALA A 150 23.72 20.01 -6.23
C ALA A 150 24.78 20.28 -5.13
N ALA A 151 25.86 20.97 -5.46
CA ALA A 151 26.95 21.23 -4.50
C ALA A 151 26.50 22.07 -3.30
N ASP A 152 25.53 22.96 -3.51
CA ASP A 152 24.93 23.88 -2.55
C ASP A 152 23.59 23.40 -1.97
N SER A 153 23.00 22.34 -2.54
CA SER A 153 21.72 21.76 -2.11
C SER A 153 21.80 20.23 -2.04
N PRO A 154 22.02 19.65 -0.83
CA PRO A 154 22.06 18.20 -0.63
C PRO A 154 20.64 17.62 -0.55
N VAL A 155 19.85 17.87 -1.60
CA VAL A 155 18.46 17.44 -1.73
C VAL A 155 18.28 16.73 -3.07
N VAL A 156 17.59 15.61 -3.06
CA VAL A 156 17.07 14.94 -4.27
C VAL A 156 15.57 15.16 -4.32
N GLU A 157 15.07 15.72 -5.41
CA GLU A 157 13.65 15.92 -5.62
C GLU A 157 13.24 15.27 -6.91
N ALA A 158 12.11 14.57 -6.92
CA ALA A 158 11.57 13.97 -8.12
C ALA A 158 10.07 14.16 -8.19
N TRP A 159 9.57 14.28 -9.41
CA TRP A 159 8.17 14.41 -9.74
C TRP A 159 7.79 13.32 -10.73
N ALA A 160 6.60 12.75 -10.60
CA ALA A 160 6.18 11.63 -11.43
C ALA A 160 4.67 11.61 -11.67
N ASP A 161 4.27 11.09 -12.83
CA ASP A 161 2.85 10.88 -13.18
C ASP A 161 2.19 9.76 -12.38
N ASP A 162 2.99 8.78 -11.94
CA ASP A 162 2.58 7.67 -11.08
C ASP A 162 3.66 7.37 -10.02
N TYR A 163 3.25 6.86 -8.88
CA TYR A 163 4.20 6.46 -7.84
C TYR A 163 4.97 5.19 -8.25
N ILE A 164 6.19 5.05 -7.76
CA ILE A 164 7.06 3.90 -8.02
C ILE A 164 6.45 2.64 -7.37
N ARG A 165 6.03 1.69 -8.21
CA ARG A 165 5.35 0.47 -7.78
C ARG A 165 6.32 -0.55 -7.17
N PHE A 166 5.82 -1.40 -6.29
CA PHE A 166 6.60 -2.51 -5.74
C PHE A 166 6.95 -3.57 -6.79
N GLU A 167 5.94 -3.98 -7.57
CA GLU A 167 6.06 -5.00 -8.63
C GLU A 167 5.53 -4.49 -9.96
N ARG A 168 5.95 -5.14 -11.06
CA ARG A 168 5.51 -4.82 -12.44
C ARG A 168 5.71 -3.35 -12.79
N ARG A 169 6.86 -2.79 -12.38
CA ARG A 169 7.25 -1.42 -12.71
C ARG A 169 7.45 -1.28 -14.23
N PRO A 170 6.84 -0.28 -14.89
CA PRO A 170 7.20 0.06 -16.25
C PRO A 170 8.63 0.62 -16.31
N ALA A 171 9.25 0.60 -17.49
CA ALA A 171 10.65 0.98 -17.68
C ALA A 171 10.98 2.38 -17.12
N TRP A 172 10.10 3.35 -17.31
CA TRP A 172 10.30 4.72 -16.80
C TRP A 172 10.32 4.80 -15.27
N GLN A 173 9.54 3.95 -14.56
CA GLN A 173 9.59 3.89 -13.10
C GLN A 173 10.86 3.23 -12.58
N GLU A 174 11.36 2.20 -13.28
CA GLU A 174 12.63 1.58 -12.93
C GLU A 174 13.79 2.57 -13.15
N GLU A 175 13.74 3.37 -14.21
CA GLU A 175 14.70 4.44 -14.44
C GLU A 175 14.65 5.51 -13.35
N LEU A 176 13.46 6.06 -13.05
CA LEU A 176 13.28 7.04 -11.96
C LEU A 176 13.81 6.48 -10.64
N ARG A 177 13.44 5.25 -10.29
CA ARG A 177 13.92 4.56 -9.09
C ARG A 177 15.45 4.49 -9.07
N ASN A 178 16.08 4.08 -10.17
CA ASN A 178 17.53 3.99 -10.27
C ASN A 178 18.21 5.38 -10.16
N GLN A 179 17.61 6.44 -10.70
CA GLN A 179 18.12 7.79 -10.52
C GLN A 179 18.02 8.27 -9.07
N VAL A 180 16.88 8.04 -8.39
CA VAL A 180 16.74 8.34 -6.97
C VAL A 180 17.83 7.64 -6.15
N ARG A 181 18.05 6.34 -6.38
CA ARG A 181 19.09 5.54 -5.70
C ARG A 181 20.49 6.12 -5.91
N ARG A 182 20.86 6.35 -7.17
CA ARG A 182 22.19 6.90 -7.53
C ARG A 182 22.41 8.29 -6.98
N ARG A 183 21.36 9.12 -6.92
CA ARG A 183 21.46 10.50 -6.41
C ARG A 183 21.51 10.52 -4.88
N CYS A 184 20.71 9.69 -4.22
CA CYS A 184 20.72 9.56 -2.76
C CYS A 184 22.01 8.95 -2.23
N SER A 185 22.69 8.06 -2.97
CA SER A 185 23.99 7.52 -2.55
C SER A 185 25.10 8.57 -2.47
N ARG A 186 24.89 9.76 -3.07
CA ARG A 186 25.78 10.93 -2.98
C ARG A 186 25.48 11.83 -1.78
N LEU A 187 24.37 11.61 -1.07
CA LEU A 187 24.06 12.36 0.15
C LEU A 187 24.90 11.81 1.31
N ALA A 188 25.77 12.64 1.86
CA ALA A 188 26.67 12.29 2.95
C ALA A 188 26.29 13.04 4.24
N PRO A 189 25.49 12.46 5.15
CA PRO A 189 25.08 13.14 6.39
C PRO A 189 26.26 13.36 7.33
N SER A 190 26.35 14.56 7.92
CA SER A 190 27.15 14.78 9.12
C SER A 190 26.52 14.11 10.35
N ALA A 191 27.26 14.00 11.47
CA ALA A 191 26.84 13.22 12.65
C ALA A 191 25.45 13.63 13.21
N GLY A 192 25.09 14.91 13.11
CA GLY A 192 23.78 15.41 13.55
C GLY A 192 22.69 15.42 12.48
N GLN A 193 22.91 14.82 11.31
CA GLN A 193 21.97 14.80 10.20
C GLN A 193 21.40 13.41 9.93
N VAL A 194 20.12 13.35 9.59
CA VAL A 194 19.39 12.15 9.18
C VAL A 194 18.88 12.31 7.75
N LEU A 195 18.58 11.19 7.09
CA LEU A 195 17.81 11.24 5.85
C LEU A 195 16.35 11.57 6.20
N HIS A 196 15.80 12.63 5.61
CA HIS A 196 14.38 12.93 5.64
C HIS A 196 13.77 12.68 4.24
N ALA A 197 12.95 11.63 4.14
CA ALA A 197 12.28 11.20 2.92
C ALA A 197 10.79 11.58 2.93
N THR A 198 10.35 12.39 1.99
CA THR A 198 8.96 12.82 1.87
C THR A 198 8.34 12.25 0.60
N PHE A 199 7.14 11.68 0.72
CA PHE A 199 6.30 11.33 -0.41
C PHE A 199 5.09 12.27 -0.46
N CYS A 200 4.90 12.94 -1.60
CA CYS A 200 3.84 13.92 -1.83
C CYS A 200 2.81 13.39 -2.81
N GLY A 201 1.51 13.62 -2.53
CA GLY A 201 0.41 13.33 -3.44
C GLY A 201 -0.62 12.34 -2.88
N PRO A 202 -1.58 11.89 -3.71
CA PRO A 202 -2.68 11.05 -3.25
C PRO A 202 -2.19 9.64 -2.88
N LYS A 203 -2.38 9.25 -1.62
CA LYS A 203 -2.07 7.90 -1.12
C LYS A 203 -3.29 6.98 -1.26
N LEU A 204 -3.10 5.74 -1.72
CA LEU A 204 -4.15 4.72 -1.61
C LEU A 204 -4.46 4.46 -0.12
N SER A 205 -5.71 4.12 0.19
CA SER A 205 -6.14 3.95 1.58
C SER A 205 -5.36 2.84 2.31
N ASN A 206 -4.88 1.83 1.58
CA ASN A 206 -4.12 0.70 2.11
C ASN A 206 -2.62 0.74 1.77
N ALA A 207 -2.10 1.88 1.30
CA ALA A 207 -0.68 2.02 1.00
C ALA A 207 0.06 2.65 2.18
N ASP A 208 1.27 2.17 2.44
CA ASP A 208 2.07 2.61 3.56
C ASP A 208 3.11 3.64 3.10
N VAL A 209 3.36 4.64 3.93
CA VAL A 209 4.21 5.77 3.52
C VAL A 209 5.67 5.33 3.40
N GLU A 210 6.16 4.48 4.28
CA GLU A 210 7.49 3.90 4.19
C GLU A 210 7.64 3.01 2.95
N ASN A 211 6.56 2.34 2.50
CA ASN A 211 6.58 1.60 1.25
C ASN A 211 6.77 2.53 0.05
N LEU A 212 6.06 3.66 0.03
CA LEU A 212 6.08 4.64 -1.05
C LEU A 212 7.38 5.48 -1.06
N ALA A 213 7.86 5.90 0.11
CA ALA A 213 9.01 6.78 0.25
C ALA A 213 10.35 6.04 0.38
N LEU A 214 10.36 4.79 0.87
CA LEU A 214 11.60 4.09 1.22
C LEU A 214 11.71 2.70 0.59
N TYR A 215 10.89 1.74 1.02
CA TYR A 215 11.09 0.30 0.77
C TYR A 215 11.09 -0.06 -0.72
N ASN A 216 10.20 0.55 -1.51
CA ASN A 216 10.17 0.33 -2.97
C ASN A 216 11.35 0.96 -3.71
N ILE A 217 12.14 1.80 -3.04
CA ILE A 217 13.20 2.62 -3.62
C ILE A 217 14.57 2.02 -3.33
N ASP A 218 15.02 2.06 -2.08
CA ASP A 218 16.36 1.62 -1.67
C ASP A 218 16.45 1.33 -0.17
N SER A 219 17.59 0.79 0.24
CA SER A 219 17.97 0.68 1.65
C SER A 219 18.49 1.98 2.27
N PHE A 220 18.83 2.99 1.43
CA PHE A 220 19.42 4.26 1.84
C PHE A 220 20.65 4.13 2.76
N LYS A 221 21.46 3.08 2.59
CA LYS A 221 22.62 2.78 3.43
C LYS A 221 23.55 3.97 3.67
N THR A 222 23.82 4.78 2.64
CA THR A 222 24.70 5.96 2.78
C THR A 222 23.95 7.16 3.38
N ALA A 223 22.86 7.59 2.74
CA ALA A 223 22.13 8.80 3.13
C ALA A 223 21.50 8.68 4.52
N GLY A 224 21.02 7.50 4.88
CA GLY A 224 20.36 7.21 6.14
C GLY A 224 21.27 6.66 7.23
N ARG A 225 22.62 6.69 7.08
CA ARG A 225 23.57 6.06 8.02
C ARG A 225 23.48 6.53 9.48
N ASN A 226 22.88 7.69 9.71
CA ASN A 226 22.70 8.31 11.03
C ASN A 226 21.22 8.34 11.46
N GLY A 227 20.34 7.62 10.76
CA GLY A 227 18.90 7.60 11.01
C GLY A 227 18.07 7.97 9.78
N ILE A 228 16.79 7.61 9.83
CA ILE A 228 15.82 7.85 8.76
C ILE A 228 14.56 8.46 9.37
N ARG A 229 14.10 9.55 8.76
CA ARG A 229 12.78 10.16 8.97
C ARG A 229 12.01 10.08 7.67
N PHE A 230 10.72 9.77 7.74
CA PHE A 230 9.84 9.80 6.58
C PHE A 230 8.52 10.48 6.89
N GLU A 231 7.89 11.03 5.85
CA GLU A 231 6.65 11.77 5.98
C GLU A 231 5.82 11.74 4.70
N HIS A 232 4.50 11.69 4.85
CA HIS A 232 3.57 11.92 3.75
C HIS A 232 3.14 13.38 3.73
N CYS A 233 3.13 13.97 2.53
CA CYS A 233 2.56 15.27 2.25
C CYS A 233 1.40 15.13 1.25
N THR A 234 0.34 15.91 1.41
CA THR A 234 -0.80 15.90 0.48
C THR A 234 -0.54 16.72 -0.79
N ALA A 235 0.19 17.83 -0.66
CA ALA A 235 0.48 18.75 -1.76
C ALA A 235 1.78 18.37 -2.48
N VAL A 236 1.70 18.21 -3.80
CA VAL A 236 2.88 18.04 -4.65
C VAL A 236 3.49 19.42 -4.92
N PRO A 237 4.78 19.64 -4.62
CA PRO A 237 5.44 20.91 -4.92
C PRO A 237 5.51 21.14 -6.44
N PRO A 238 5.50 22.39 -6.92
CA PRO A 238 5.62 22.68 -8.35
C PRO A 238 6.94 22.15 -8.90
N ALA A 239 6.90 21.54 -10.08
CA ALA A 239 8.09 21.04 -10.76
C ALA A 239 8.87 22.18 -11.44
N PRO A 240 10.21 22.12 -11.47
CA PRO A 240 11.04 23.15 -12.10
C PRO A 240 10.77 23.37 -13.59
N ASP A 241 10.34 22.34 -14.33
CA ASP A 241 9.97 22.44 -15.74
C ASP A 241 8.59 23.08 -15.97
N GLY A 242 7.85 23.37 -14.90
CA GLY A 242 6.50 23.94 -14.95
C GLY A 242 5.40 22.93 -15.33
N ALA A 243 5.72 21.64 -15.50
CA ALA A 243 4.73 20.60 -15.73
C ALA A 243 4.01 20.20 -14.44
N GLU A 244 2.78 19.71 -14.59
CA GLU A 244 2.00 19.18 -13.48
C GLU A 244 2.26 17.69 -13.32
N TYR A 245 2.65 17.29 -12.11
CA TYR A 245 2.85 15.90 -11.75
C TYR A 245 1.94 15.51 -10.59
N ARG A 246 1.54 14.24 -10.57
CA ARG A 246 0.61 13.74 -9.56
C ARG A 246 1.30 13.31 -8.27
N PHE A 247 2.59 13.03 -8.32
CA PHE A 247 3.39 12.55 -7.20
C PHE A 247 4.72 13.30 -7.10
N GLY A 248 5.18 13.50 -5.87
CA GLY A 248 6.47 14.10 -5.55
C GLY A 248 7.26 13.24 -4.57
N TYR A 249 8.57 13.29 -4.68
CA TYR A 249 9.53 12.66 -3.77
C TYR A 249 10.57 13.68 -3.38
N ARG A 250 10.93 13.70 -2.10
CA ARG A 250 12.03 14.54 -1.61
C ARG A 250 12.90 13.77 -0.64
N TYR A 251 14.21 13.78 -0.86
CA TYR A 251 15.20 13.16 0.01
C TYR A 251 16.23 14.21 0.39
N ALA A 252 16.22 14.64 1.65
CA ALA A 252 17.11 15.69 2.14
C ALA A 252 17.84 15.26 3.39
N LEU A 253 18.99 15.86 3.64
CA LEU A 253 19.66 15.77 4.94
C LEU A 253 19.06 16.81 5.89
N ALA A 254 18.51 16.37 7.02
CA ALA A 254 17.88 17.22 8.02
C ALA A 254 18.49 17.02 9.41
N PRO A 255 18.44 18.00 10.32
CA PRO A 255 18.90 17.81 11.70
C PRO A 255 18.15 16.66 12.39
N SER A 256 18.88 15.83 13.14
CA SER A 256 18.32 14.75 13.96
C SER A 256 17.39 15.27 15.07
N SER A 257 17.63 16.50 15.56
CA SER A 257 16.76 17.21 16.51
C SER A 257 15.54 17.87 15.86
N GLY A 258 15.43 17.84 14.53
CA GLY A 258 14.31 18.41 13.80
C GLY A 258 13.01 17.61 13.99
N THR A 259 11.89 18.20 13.58
CA THR A 259 10.56 17.58 13.64
C THR A 259 10.09 17.17 12.24
N PHE A 260 8.89 16.59 12.19
CA PHE A 260 8.09 16.45 10.99
C PHE A 260 7.79 17.82 10.38
N THR A 261 7.78 17.94 9.05
CA THR A 261 7.65 19.22 8.33
C THR A 261 6.20 19.49 7.90
N HIS A 262 5.46 18.44 7.58
CA HIS A 262 4.09 18.47 7.08
C HIS A 262 3.05 18.02 8.10
N ARG A 263 3.48 17.55 9.28
CA ARG A 263 2.60 17.09 10.37
C ARG A 263 2.71 17.96 11.60
N GLN A 264 1.56 18.36 12.12
CA GLN A 264 1.48 18.94 13.45
C GLN A 264 1.37 17.80 14.48
N GLN A 265 2.25 17.83 15.49
CA GLN A 265 2.21 16.86 16.58
C GLN A 265 1.00 17.15 17.46
N GLY A 266 0.12 16.16 17.58
CA GLY A 266 -1.03 16.17 18.48
C GLY A 266 -0.71 15.47 19.80
N ARG A 267 -1.72 14.79 20.35
CA ARG A 267 -1.59 14.07 21.62
C ARG A 267 -0.68 12.85 21.51
N MET A 268 0.04 12.55 22.60
CA MET A 268 0.72 11.26 22.78
C MET A 268 -0.33 10.15 22.88
N LEU A 269 -0.17 9.07 22.11
CA LEU A 269 -1.03 7.88 22.16
C LEU A 269 -0.45 6.82 23.09
N ALA A 270 0.86 6.59 22.98
CA ALA A 270 1.61 5.69 23.86
C ALA A 270 3.10 6.06 23.84
N SER A 271 3.80 5.74 24.93
CA SER A 271 5.26 5.84 24.99
C SER A 271 5.82 4.66 25.76
N PHE A 272 7.02 4.23 25.39
CA PHE A 272 7.73 3.15 26.05
C PHE A 272 9.22 3.51 26.14
N ASP A 273 9.82 3.22 27.28
CA ASP A 273 11.26 3.40 27.48
C ASP A 273 12.04 2.21 26.90
N TRP A 274 13.33 2.13 27.19
CA TRP A 274 14.23 1.12 26.65
C TRP A 274 13.77 -0.32 26.93
N ILE A 275 13.28 -0.98 25.88
CA ILE A 275 12.91 -2.39 25.86
C ILE A 275 13.97 -3.19 25.09
N ASP A 276 14.49 -4.24 25.74
CA ASP A 276 15.38 -5.23 25.12
C ASP A 276 14.58 -6.11 24.15
N LEU A 277 15.10 -6.29 22.93
CA LEU A 277 14.46 -7.12 21.91
C LEU A 277 14.82 -8.61 22.04
N ASP A 278 15.74 -8.98 22.94
CA ASP A 278 16.22 -10.34 23.28
C ASP A 278 16.75 -11.17 22.10
N ALA A 279 16.74 -10.62 20.89
CA ALA A 279 17.09 -11.27 19.64
C ALA A 279 17.81 -10.31 18.68
N SER A 280 18.59 -10.88 17.76
CA SER A 280 19.14 -10.09 16.65
C SER A 280 18.02 -9.71 15.69
N VAL A 281 17.93 -8.42 15.36
CA VAL A 281 16.87 -7.89 14.48
C VAL A 281 17.35 -7.50 13.10
N ASP A 282 18.64 -7.43 12.86
CA ASP A 282 19.25 -6.96 11.61
C ASP A 282 19.46 -8.04 10.55
N ASP A 283 19.68 -9.29 10.97
CA ASP A 283 19.86 -10.44 10.06
C ASP A 283 18.56 -11.26 9.88
N THR A 284 17.42 -10.75 10.35
CA THR A 284 16.11 -11.42 10.28
C THR A 284 15.23 -10.87 9.16
N LYS A 285 14.39 -11.75 8.60
CA LYS A 285 13.34 -11.35 7.65
C LYS A 285 12.33 -10.44 8.36
N ASP A 286 11.74 -9.49 7.63
CA ASP A 286 10.86 -8.47 8.21
C ASP A 286 9.72 -9.04 9.06
N HIS A 287 9.05 -10.11 8.62
CA HIS A 287 7.98 -10.73 9.38
C HIS A 287 8.45 -11.36 10.70
N THR A 288 9.68 -11.86 10.77
CA THR A 288 10.29 -12.38 12.01
C THR A 288 10.70 -11.23 12.92
N LYS A 289 11.33 -10.19 12.35
CA LYS A 289 11.71 -8.95 13.04
C LYS A 289 10.51 -8.29 13.71
N LEU A 290 9.42 -8.15 12.95
CA LEU A 290 8.13 -7.65 13.42
C LEU A 290 7.64 -8.47 14.62
N ALA A 291 7.57 -9.79 14.49
CA ALA A 291 7.07 -10.65 15.56
C ALA A 291 7.94 -10.58 16.84
N GLN A 292 9.27 -10.41 16.69
CA GLN A 292 10.19 -10.22 17.81
C GLN A 292 9.94 -8.88 18.53
N VAL A 293 9.81 -7.79 17.78
CA VAL A 293 9.51 -6.45 18.33
C VAL A 293 8.15 -6.43 19.01
N TRP A 294 7.14 -7.01 18.36
CA TRP A 294 5.80 -7.17 18.93
C TRP A 294 5.85 -7.88 20.28
N LEU A 295 6.53 -9.04 20.35
CA LEU A 295 6.61 -9.83 21.58
C LEU A 295 7.36 -9.09 22.69
N ALA A 296 8.48 -8.43 22.37
CA ALA A 296 9.27 -7.68 23.34
C ALA A 296 8.44 -6.55 23.99
N LEU A 297 7.73 -5.77 23.18
CA LEU A 297 6.83 -4.73 23.66
C LEU A 297 5.63 -5.31 24.41
N ALA A 298 5.06 -6.42 23.93
CA ALA A 298 3.93 -7.07 24.56
C ALA A 298 4.26 -7.58 25.98
N ARG A 299 5.48 -8.11 26.17
CA ARG A 299 6.01 -8.52 27.49
C ARG A 299 6.29 -7.33 28.39
N ALA A 300 6.70 -6.20 27.82
CA ALA A 300 7.03 -5.00 28.56
C ALA A 300 5.82 -4.13 28.91
N ARG A 301 4.59 -4.53 28.55
CA ARG A 301 3.37 -3.74 28.77
C ARG A 301 3.20 -3.22 30.19
N ASP A 302 3.55 -3.99 31.21
CA ASP A 302 3.46 -3.54 32.61
C ASP A 302 4.44 -2.40 32.96
N GLN A 303 5.43 -2.15 32.11
CA GLN A 303 6.40 -1.04 32.19
C GLN A 303 6.00 0.16 31.31
N ILE A 304 4.98 -0.01 30.48
CA ILE A 304 4.44 1.04 29.61
C ILE A 304 3.39 1.79 30.44
N GLU A 305 3.35 3.12 30.36
CA GLU A 305 2.26 3.86 31.02
C GLU A 305 0.92 3.49 30.38
N PRO A 306 -0.11 3.12 31.17
CA PRO A 306 -1.39 2.71 30.63
C PRO A 306 -1.96 3.84 29.78
N PRO A 307 -2.29 3.57 28.52
CA PRO A 307 -2.74 4.61 27.63
C PRO A 307 -4.14 5.08 28.00
N GLU A 308 -4.48 6.33 27.68
CA GLU A 308 -5.86 6.77 27.77
C GLU A 308 -6.78 5.91 26.88
N PRO A 309 -8.03 5.66 27.28
CA PRO A 309 -8.96 4.83 26.53
C PRO A 309 -9.05 5.28 25.06
N ALA A 310 -8.79 4.35 24.13
CA ALA A 310 -8.86 4.62 22.72
C ALA A 310 -10.28 5.01 22.31
N SER A 311 -10.47 6.24 21.82
CA SER A 311 -11.47 6.45 20.76
C SER A 311 -10.88 5.82 19.50
N ALA A 312 -11.64 4.94 18.86
CA ALA A 312 -11.25 4.22 17.65
C ALA A 312 -10.42 5.10 16.70
N VAL A 313 -9.18 4.69 16.43
CA VAL A 313 -8.21 5.49 15.68
C VAL A 313 -8.41 5.23 14.20
N ASP A 314 -9.46 5.81 13.62
CA ASP A 314 -9.54 6.11 12.18
C ASP A 314 -8.83 7.44 11.90
N MET A 315 -7.67 7.68 12.54
CA MET A 315 -6.94 8.94 12.46
C MET A 315 -5.45 8.73 12.17
N PRO A 316 -4.82 9.62 11.38
CA PRO A 316 -3.38 9.57 11.12
C PRO A 316 -2.55 9.64 12.40
N PHE A 317 -1.47 8.85 12.44
CA PHE A 317 -0.50 8.89 13.53
C PHE A 317 0.93 8.89 12.98
N ALA A 318 1.88 9.17 13.88
CA ALA A 318 3.31 9.07 13.63
C ALA A 318 3.98 8.18 14.68
N VAL A 319 5.07 7.53 14.28
CA VAL A 319 5.87 6.67 15.16
C VAL A 319 7.30 7.19 15.22
N ARG A 320 7.83 7.38 16.43
CA ARG A 320 9.23 7.76 16.64
C ARG A 320 9.92 6.70 17.48
N VAL A 321 11.01 6.14 16.96
CA VAL A 321 11.77 5.07 17.60
C VAL A 321 13.23 5.47 17.68
N GLN A 322 13.81 5.34 18.87
CA GLN A 322 15.25 5.27 19.05
C GLN A 322 15.66 3.82 19.18
N ILE A 323 16.78 3.45 18.56
CA ILE A 323 17.27 2.08 18.55
C ILE A 323 18.75 2.04 18.93
N ARG A 324 19.07 1.18 19.89
CA ARG A 324 20.43 0.84 20.29
C ARG A 324 20.85 -0.45 19.59
N PRO A 325 21.85 -0.41 18.71
CA PRO A 325 22.47 -1.64 18.23
C PRO A 325 23.38 -2.23 19.33
N PRO A 326 23.66 -3.55 19.26
CA PRO A 326 24.73 -4.16 20.04
C PRO A 326 26.07 -3.47 19.83
N ASP A 327 26.94 -3.60 20.82
CA ASP A 327 28.31 -3.07 20.74
C ASP A 327 29.01 -3.45 19.43
N ARG A 328 29.66 -2.46 18.81
CA ARG A 328 30.42 -2.59 17.55
C ARG A 328 29.59 -3.02 16.33
N ARG A 329 28.25 -3.00 16.41
CA ARG A 329 27.38 -3.28 15.27
C ARG A 329 26.97 -1.99 14.54
N GLN A 330 27.07 -2.01 13.22
CA GLN A 330 26.62 -0.92 12.34
C GLN A 330 25.55 -1.45 11.37
N PRO A 331 24.26 -1.29 11.69
CA PRO A 331 23.18 -1.76 10.82
C PRO A 331 22.92 -0.82 9.65
N VAL A 332 22.18 -1.33 8.66
CA VAL A 332 21.58 -0.51 7.61
C VAL A 332 20.17 -0.12 8.06
N TRP A 333 20.00 1.11 8.56
CA TRP A 333 18.75 1.57 9.16
C TRP A 333 17.52 1.40 8.26
N GLY A 334 17.65 1.64 6.95
CA GLY A 334 16.54 1.46 6.01
C GLY A 334 16.01 0.02 5.92
N GLY A 335 16.86 -0.98 6.20
CA GLY A 335 16.44 -2.38 6.31
C GLY A 335 15.74 -2.74 7.62
N LEU A 336 15.77 -1.83 8.61
CA LEU A 336 15.12 -2.02 9.91
C LEU A 336 13.75 -1.34 9.98
N VAL A 337 13.56 -0.22 9.28
CA VAL A 337 12.34 0.62 9.36
C VAL A 337 11.08 -0.23 9.30
N LYS A 338 10.90 -1.05 8.25
CA LYS A 338 9.65 -1.80 8.07
C LYS A 338 9.35 -2.75 9.23
N GLY A 339 10.22 -3.71 9.50
CA GLY A 339 9.93 -4.70 10.55
C GLY A 339 9.86 -4.10 11.96
N ILE A 340 10.62 -3.03 12.26
CA ILE A 340 10.50 -2.32 13.55
C ILE A 340 9.14 -1.62 13.64
N PHE A 341 8.74 -0.87 12.61
CA PHE A 341 7.49 -0.10 12.61
C PHE A 341 6.28 -1.02 12.65
N ASP A 342 6.23 -2.02 11.77
CA ASP A 342 5.13 -2.98 11.76
C ASP A 342 5.00 -3.68 13.12
N GLY A 343 6.14 -3.96 13.79
CA GLY A 343 6.17 -4.62 15.10
C GLY A 343 5.68 -3.72 16.24
N VAL A 344 6.13 -2.45 16.26
CA VAL A 344 5.65 -1.43 17.20
C VAL A 344 4.15 -1.21 17.03
N ILE A 345 3.68 -0.97 15.79
CA ILE A 345 2.27 -0.72 15.49
C ILE A 345 1.42 -1.93 15.90
N SER A 346 1.88 -3.15 15.60
CA SER A 346 1.20 -4.38 16.02
C SER A 346 1.11 -4.54 17.54
N ALA A 347 2.10 -4.08 18.31
CA ALA A 347 2.11 -4.19 19.78
C ALA A 347 1.02 -3.35 20.45
N PHE A 348 0.60 -2.28 19.77
CA PHE A 348 -0.43 -1.34 20.17
C PHE A 348 -1.78 -1.56 19.46
N GLN A 349 -1.97 -2.76 18.90
CA GLN A 349 -3.24 -3.27 18.39
C GLN A 349 -3.60 -4.59 19.07
N SER A 350 -4.87 -4.96 19.03
CA SER A 350 -5.34 -6.27 19.49
C SER A 350 -6.07 -7.03 18.38
N HIS A 351 -5.95 -8.35 18.41
CA HIS A 351 -6.64 -9.26 17.52
C HIS A 351 -8.03 -9.64 18.08
N THR A 352 -9.04 -9.80 17.21
CA THR A 352 -10.39 -10.22 17.66
C THR A 352 -10.95 -11.46 16.98
N ASP A 353 -10.42 -11.89 15.83
CA ASP A 353 -10.87 -13.10 15.13
C ASP A 353 -10.36 -14.39 15.81
N THR A 354 -11.22 -15.05 16.57
CA THR A 354 -10.85 -16.29 17.27
C THR A 354 -10.86 -17.53 16.37
N ALA A 355 -11.38 -17.45 15.14
CA ALA A 355 -11.58 -18.63 14.29
C ALA A 355 -10.25 -19.22 13.78
N ALA A 356 -9.31 -18.36 13.36
CA ALA A 356 -7.98 -18.77 12.90
C ALA A 356 -6.92 -18.76 14.01
N LEU A 357 -7.31 -18.38 15.23
CA LEU A 357 -6.40 -18.10 16.33
C LEU A 357 -5.53 -19.30 16.74
N PRO A 358 -6.05 -20.55 16.85
CA PRO A 358 -5.21 -21.70 17.21
C PRO A 358 -4.05 -21.96 16.22
N GLU A 359 -4.31 -21.79 14.92
CA GLU A 359 -3.32 -21.96 13.87
C GLU A 359 -2.28 -20.82 13.89
N VAL A 360 -2.74 -19.58 14.08
CA VAL A 360 -1.86 -18.41 14.24
C VAL A 360 -0.93 -18.58 15.43
N ILE A 361 -1.48 -18.96 16.59
CA ILE A 361 -0.72 -19.20 17.82
C ILE A 361 0.34 -20.26 17.58
N SER A 362 -0.03 -21.42 17.02
CA SER A 362 0.90 -22.53 16.79
C SER A 362 2.08 -22.12 15.89
N ARG A 363 1.80 -21.35 14.83
CA ARG A 363 2.83 -20.87 13.89
C ARG A 363 3.74 -19.81 14.50
N LEU A 364 3.18 -18.87 15.29
CA LEU A 364 3.96 -17.88 16.01
C LEU A 364 4.80 -18.53 17.12
N ALA A 365 4.26 -19.50 17.86
CA ALA A 365 4.97 -20.24 18.90
C ALA A 365 6.18 -20.97 18.31
N THR A 366 5.99 -21.60 17.15
CA THR A 366 7.08 -22.24 16.41
C THR A 366 8.13 -21.23 15.95
N MET A 367 7.70 -20.08 15.42
CA MET A 367 8.59 -19.04 14.90
C MET A 367 9.42 -18.38 15.99
N LEU A 368 8.78 -18.04 17.12
CA LEU A 368 9.37 -17.30 18.24
C LEU A 368 9.97 -18.23 19.31
N ARG A 369 9.66 -19.53 19.26
CA ARG A 369 10.08 -20.56 20.23
C ARG A 369 9.64 -20.25 21.66
N ILE A 370 8.37 -19.88 21.81
CA ILE A 370 7.75 -19.55 23.10
C ILE A 370 6.45 -20.32 23.31
N ASP A 371 5.87 -20.21 24.51
CA ASP A 371 4.62 -20.87 24.87
C ASP A 371 3.44 -20.32 24.04
N PRO A 372 2.66 -21.18 23.37
CA PRO A 372 1.37 -20.83 22.76
C PRO A 372 0.45 -19.95 23.65
N ALA A 373 0.37 -20.24 24.96
CA ALA A 373 -0.51 -19.52 25.88
C ALA A 373 -0.08 -18.06 26.09
N GLU A 374 1.23 -17.79 26.01
CA GLU A 374 1.78 -16.44 26.08
C GLU A 374 1.36 -15.62 24.84
N ILE A 375 1.43 -16.22 23.65
CA ILE A 375 1.03 -15.57 22.40
C ILE A 375 -0.46 -15.21 22.42
N GLU A 376 -1.30 -16.16 22.83
CA GLU A 376 -2.75 -15.95 22.94
C GLU A 376 -3.07 -14.77 23.86
N LYS A 377 -2.49 -14.78 25.07
CA LYS A 377 -2.65 -13.70 26.05
C LYS A 377 -2.30 -12.34 25.44
N HIS A 378 -1.15 -12.24 24.77
CA HIS A 378 -0.68 -10.96 24.24
C HIS A 378 -1.44 -10.49 23.00
N LEU A 379 -1.89 -11.39 22.12
CA LEU A 379 -2.66 -11.05 20.92
C LEU A 379 -4.05 -10.53 21.25
N LEU A 380 -4.71 -11.07 22.29
CA LEU A 380 -6.08 -10.73 22.66
C LEU A 380 -6.19 -9.56 23.65
N GLU A 381 -5.06 -9.09 24.18
CA GLU A 381 -5.04 -8.01 25.18
C GLU A 381 -5.41 -6.66 24.57
N GLN A 382 -6.57 -6.13 24.96
CA GLN A 382 -7.14 -4.90 24.41
C GLN A 382 -6.79 -3.65 25.22
N ARG A 383 -6.36 -3.79 26.48
CA ARG A 383 -6.08 -2.62 27.35
C ARG A 383 -5.00 -1.71 26.79
N TRP A 384 -4.10 -2.26 25.99
CA TRP A 384 -2.95 -1.56 25.41
C TRP A 384 -3.15 -1.25 23.92
N ALA A 385 -4.32 -1.58 23.35
CA ALA A 385 -4.61 -1.43 21.94
C ALA A 385 -5.01 0.02 21.58
N VAL A 386 -4.09 0.97 21.73
CA VAL A 386 -4.34 2.40 21.45
C VAL A 386 -4.67 2.68 20.00
N LEU A 387 -4.22 1.81 19.09
CA LEU A 387 -4.55 1.85 17.67
C LEU A 387 -5.79 0.99 17.33
N GLY A 388 -6.50 0.50 18.36
CA GLY A 388 -7.75 -0.23 18.25
C GLY A 388 -7.59 -1.75 18.09
N ALA A 389 -8.74 -2.40 18.23
CA ALA A 389 -8.89 -3.82 18.00
C ALA A 389 -9.27 -4.08 16.54
N VAL A 390 -8.59 -5.01 15.88
CA VAL A 390 -8.84 -5.36 14.48
C VAL A 390 -9.21 -6.84 14.35
N PRO A 391 -10.12 -7.20 13.42
CA PRO A 391 -10.48 -8.59 13.19
C PRO A 391 -9.26 -9.47 12.96
N ARG A 392 -8.38 -9.09 12.03
CA ARG A 392 -7.26 -9.93 11.59
C ARG A 392 -5.92 -9.21 11.64
N LEU A 393 -5.44 -8.94 12.86
CA LEU A 393 -4.06 -8.43 13.05
C LEU A 393 -3.01 -9.41 12.50
N VAL A 394 -3.26 -10.70 12.68
CA VAL A 394 -2.41 -11.79 12.22
C VAL A 394 -3.29 -12.86 11.59
N SER A 395 -2.84 -13.46 10.50
CA SER A 395 -3.56 -14.55 9.84
C SER A 395 -2.59 -15.64 9.35
N PRO A 396 -3.06 -16.90 9.22
CA PRO A 396 -2.25 -17.95 8.61
C PRO A 396 -1.89 -17.58 7.16
N TYR A 397 -0.61 -17.70 6.82
CA TYR A 397 -0.14 -17.42 5.46
C TYR A 397 0.98 -18.36 5.05
N ARG A 398 0.72 -19.18 4.02
CA ARG A 398 1.64 -20.25 3.57
C ARG A 398 2.08 -21.10 4.77
N GLY A 399 3.38 -21.32 4.97
CA GLY A 399 3.92 -22.04 6.13
C GLY A 399 4.15 -21.17 7.39
N GLY A 400 3.76 -19.89 7.39
CA GLY A 400 3.96 -18.97 8.50
C GLY A 400 2.71 -18.12 8.75
N VAL A 401 2.91 -16.87 9.19
CA VAL A 401 1.83 -15.91 9.39
C VAL A 401 2.02 -14.66 8.54
N LYS A 402 0.92 -13.97 8.25
CA LYS A 402 0.92 -12.61 7.73
C LYS A 402 0.40 -11.68 8.84
N TRP A 403 1.17 -10.64 9.13
CA TRP A 403 0.74 -9.50 9.95
C TRP A 403 0.07 -8.46 9.05
N ASP A 404 -0.96 -7.81 9.58
CA ASP A 404 -1.75 -6.77 8.90
C ASP A 404 -1.97 -5.59 9.88
N PRO A 405 -0.88 -4.91 10.31
CA PRO A 405 -1.00 -3.76 11.19
C PRO A 405 -1.79 -2.62 10.52
N ALA A 406 -2.27 -1.67 11.31
CA ALA A 406 -2.88 -0.42 10.81
C ALA A 406 -1.82 0.61 10.35
N ASP A 407 -0.73 0.14 9.73
CA ASP A 407 0.41 0.93 9.26
C ASP A 407 0.06 1.91 8.13
N HIS A 408 -0.98 1.64 7.36
CA HIS A 408 -1.53 2.59 6.38
C HIS A 408 -2.02 3.93 6.97
N TRP A 409 -2.26 4.01 8.29
CA TRP A 409 -2.55 5.25 9.03
C TRP A 409 -1.29 5.93 9.59
N CYS A 410 -0.13 5.27 9.55
CA CYS A 410 1.16 5.85 9.89
C CYS A 410 1.61 6.79 8.76
N VAL A 411 1.42 8.09 8.94
CA VAL A 411 1.71 9.11 7.92
C VAL A 411 3.08 9.74 8.08
N ALA A 412 3.77 9.48 9.18
CA ALA A 412 5.13 9.94 9.41
C ALA A 412 5.87 9.00 10.38
N GLY A 413 7.18 8.93 10.24
CA GLY A 413 7.98 8.01 11.02
C GLY A 413 9.41 8.47 11.20
N GLU A 414 10.01 8.08 12.30
CA GLU A 414 11.42 8.34 12.59
C GLU A 414 12.07 7.14 13.27
N LEU A 415 13.20 6.68 12.73
CA LEU A 415 14.09 5.68 13.31
C LEU A 415 15.47 6.28 13.49
N LEU A 416 15.84 6.59 14.75
CA LEU A 416 17.12 7.20 15.10
C LEU A 416 18.03 6.22 15.83
N PRO A 417 19.34 6.22 15.51
CA PRO A 417 20.32 5.53 16.35
C PRO A 417 20.43 6.21 17.72
N ALA A 418 20.68 5.40 18.74
CA ALA A 418 21.20 5.82 20.02
C ALA A 418 22.49 5.06 20.33
N ASP A 419 23.32 5.61 21.21
CA ASP A 419 24.57 4.96 21.62
C ASP A 419 24.30 3.57 22.20
N PRO A 420 25.10 2.55 21.81
CA PRO A 420 24.97 1.20 22.34
C PRO A 420 24.91 1.20 23.87
N GLY A 421 23.95 0.45 24.42
CA GLY A 421 23.75 0.30 25.86
C GLY A 421 24.25 -1.04 26.40
N GLY A 422 24.87 -1.86 25.56
CA GLY A 422 25.32 -3.22 25.89
C GLY A 422 25.26 -4.19 24.70
N PRO A 423 25.23 -5.51 24.97
CA PRO A 423 25.39 -6.54 23.94
C PRO A 423 24.12 -6.84 23.14
N ARG A 424 23.00 -6.16 23.43
CA ARG A 424 21.67 -6.48 22.88
C ARG A 424 21.04 -5.29 22.19
N TRP A 425 20.12 -5.59 21.30
CA TRP A 425 19.26 -4.60 20.68
C TRP A 425 18.25 -4.06 21.69
N ALA A 426 18.08 -2.76 21.73
CA ALA A 426 17.01 -2.14 22.52
C ALA A 426 16.33 -1.03 21.75
N ILE A 427 15.03 -0.84 22.00
CA ILE A 427 14.25 0.25 21.41
C ILE A 427 13.55 1.06 22.49
N LYS A 428 13.36 2.34 22.20
CA LYS A 428 12.51 3.27 22.95
C LYS A 428 11.65 3.99 21.93
N GLY A 429 10.45 4.41 22.28
CA GLY A 429 9.63 5.10 21.30
C GLY A 429 8.32 5.65 21.79
N GLU A 430 7.67 6.34 20.88
CA GLU A 430 6.40 7.02 21.09
C GLU A 430 5.52 6.93 19.84
N LEU A 431 4.22 6.84 20.08
CA LEU A 431 3.16 6.92 19.08
C LEU A 431 2.42 8.23 19.33
N ILE A 432 2.26 9.04 18.28
CA ILE A 432 1.72 10.39 18.39
C ILE A 432 0.60 10.56 17.38
N ALA A 433 -0.55 11.09 17.81
CA ALA A 433 -1.60 11.52 16.90
C ALA A 433 -1.11 12.71 16.07
N VAL A 434 -1.41 12.74 14.77
CA VAL A 434 -1.00 13.87 13.91
C VAL A 434 -2.16 14.38 13.05
N THR A 435 -2.07 15.65 12.67
CA THR A 435 -2.97 16.29 11.70
C THR A 435 -2.18 16.76 10.49
#